data_AF-A0A238T9S2-F1
#
_entry.id   AF-A0A238T9S2-F1
#
_cell.length_a   1.000
_cell.length_b   1.000
_cell.length_c   1.000
_cell.angle_alpha   90.00
_cell.angle_beta   90.00
_cell.angle_gamma   90.00
#
_symmetry.space_group_name_H-M   'P 1'
#
loop_
_entity.id
_entity.type
_entity.pdbx_description
1 polymer ?
#
loop_
_entity_poly.entity_id
_entity_poly.type
_entity_poly.pdbx_seq_one_letter_code
_entity_poly.pdbx_strand_id
1 'polypeptide(L)'
;MKSFQMFDTQEAWDKEVAETQEALDKKKYGPLPEFGSRTIYERILDYPECYAEFGVYWFAVKDVLRRHGYDFGDVDDAEMREAYRGKTDGHTLIAAEEFKKMYRKTYYASTTHFTLEDDGMREWVLNDPDMAARKIIERKQVEREKLLNALRNKRVR
;
A
#
# COMPACT_ATOMS: atom_id res chain seq x y z
N MET A 1 -1.51 9.40 -21.28
CA MET A 1 -1.22 8.07 -20.70
C MET A 1 -1.60 8.15 -19.22
N LYS A 2 -1.86 7.04 -18.51
CA LYS A 2 -1.98 7.11 -17.05
C LYS A 2 -0.58 7.37 -16.51
N SER A 3 -0.36 8.49 -15.82
CA SER A 3 1.00 8.96 -15.43
C SER A 3 1.76 7.99 -14.55
N PHE A 4 1.06 7.03 -13.93
CA PHE A 4 1.63 6.05 -13.00
C PHE A 4 1.31 4.61 -13.39
N GLN A 5 1.12 4.32 -14.67
CA GLN A 5 1.09 2.95 -15.14
C GLN A 5 2.52 2.38 -15.09
N MET A 6 2.74 1.34 -14.26
CA MET A 6 4.10 0.82 -14.01
C MET A 6 4.62 -0.11 -15.11
N PHE A 7 3.74 -0.59 -15.99
CA PHE A 7 4.09 -1.47 -17.09
C PHE A 7 3.52 -0.95 -18.40
N ASP A 8 4.39 -0.76 -19.39
CA ASP A 8 4.01 -0.23 -20.70
C ASP A 8 3.13 -1.19 -21.51
N THR A 9 3.32 -2.51 -21.31
CA THR A 9 2.55 -3.54 -22.01
C THR A 9 2.10 -4.64 -21.05
N GLN A 10 1.05 -5.37 -21.46
CA GLN A 10 0.54 -6.50 -20.70
C GLN A 10 1.56 -7.63 -20.63
N GLU A 11 2.35 -7.85 -21.68
CA GLU A 11 3.40 -8.88 -21.71
C GLU A 11 4.51 -8.60 -20.70
N ALA A 12 4.91 -7.34 -20.53
CA ALA A 12 5.89 -6.95 -19.52
C ALA A 12 5.37 -7.21 -18.10
N TRP A 13 4.10 -6.89 -17.87
CA TRP A 13 3.45 -7.14 -16.57
C TRP A 13 3.31 -8.63 -16.27
N ASP A 14 2.87 -9.42 -17.25
CA ASP A 14 2.74 -10.87 -17.16
C ASP A 14 4.08 -11.53 -16.83
N LYS A 15 5.15 -11.06 -17.47
CA LYS A 15 6.51 -11.53 -17.24
C LYS A 15 6.94 -11.27 -15.80
N GLU A 16 6.77 -10.05 -15.29
CA GLU A 16 7.16 -9.70 -13.91
C GLU A 16 6.38 -10.53 -12.86
N VAL A 17 5.09 -10.75 -13.10
CA VAL A 17 4.27 -11.63 -12.25
C VAL A 17 4.79 -13.07 -12.27
N ALA A 18 5.11 -13.60 -13.45
CA ALA A 18 5.64 -14.96 -13.59
C ALA A 18 7.01 -15.13 -12.93
N GLU A 19 7.93 -14.18 -13.14
CA GLU A 19 9.26 -14.19 -12.52
C GLU A 19 9.17 -14.08 -10.99
N THR A 20 8.25 -13.25 -10.47
CA THR A 20 8.01 -13.16 -9.04
C THR A 20 7.44 -14.45 -8.47
N GLN A 21 6.47 -15.07 -9.15
CA GLN A 21 5.93 -16.37 -8.73
C GLN A 21 7.04 -17.44 -8.70
N GLU A 22 7.89 -17.51 -9.72
CA GLU A 22 9.00 -18.46 -9.77
C GLU A 22 9.98 -18.25 -8.61
N ALA A 23 10.23 -16.99 -8.23
CA ALA A 23 11.06 -16.66 -7.07
C ALA A 23 10.42 -17.08 -5.73
N LEU A 24 9.10 -16.98 -5.60
CA LEU A 24 8.35 -17.48 -4.44
C LEU A 24 8.35 -19.00 -4.38
N ASP A 25 8.21 -19.67 -5.51
CA ASP A 25 8.23 -21.14 -5.62
C ASP A 25 9.58 -21.71 -5.20
N LYS A 26 10.69 -21.10 -5.64
CA LYS A 26 12.06 -21.46 -5.20
C LYS A 26 12.22 -21.40 -3.68
N LYS A 27 11.51 -20.47 -3.02
CA LYS A 27 11.53 -20.29 -1.56
C LYS A 27 10.40 -21.03 -0.83
N LYS A 28 9.50 -21.70 -1.56
CA LYS A 28 8.32 -22.41 -1.04
C LYS A 28 7.38 -21.48 -0.24
N TYR A 29 7.22 -20.24 -0.69
CA TYR A 29 6.36 -19.25 -0.03
C TYR A 29 4.89 -19.32 -0.43
N GLY A 30 4.55 -20.14 -1.44
CA GLY A 30 3.19 -20.31 -1.93
C GLY A 30 2.83 -19.33 -3.05
N PRO A 31 1.54 -19.25 -3.41
CA PRO A 31 1.12 -18.42 -4.52
C PRO A 31 1.19 -16.93 -4.18
N LEU A 32 1.49 -16.13 -5.21
CA LEU A 32 1.78 -14.70 -5.11
C LEU A 32 0.64 -13.88 -4.49
N PRO A 33 -0.64 -14.04 -4.88
CA PRO A 33 -1.71 -13.25 -4.30
C PRO A 33 -1.82 -13.40 -2.77
N GLU A 34 -1.72 -14.62 -2.27
CA GLU A 34 -1.83 -14.94 -0.84
C GLU A 34 -0.60 -14.44 -0.08
N PHE A 35 0.59 -14.73 -0.60
CA PHE A 35 1.84 -14.28 0.01
C PHE A 35 1.95 -12.75 0.03
N GLY A 36 1.66 -12.10 -1.09
CA GLY A 36 1.73 -10.66 -1.26
C GLY A 36 0.72 -9.94 -0.38
N SER A 37 -0.54 -10.40 -0.36
CA SER A 37 -1.60 -9.81 0.47
C SER A 37 -1.26 -9.89 1.95
N ARG A 38 -0.80 -11.06 2.44
CA ARG A 38 -0.35 -11.21 3.82
C ARG A 38 0.81 -10.27 4.16
N THR A 39 1.83 -10.22 3.29
CA THR A 39 3.02 -9.39 3.52
C THR A 39 2.67 -7.91 3.61
N ILE A 40 1.77 -7.42 2.74
CA ILE A 40 1.31 -6.04 2.77
C ILE A 40 0.46 -5.77 4.01
N TYR A 41 -0.46 -6.68 4.35
CA TYR A 41 -1.28 -6.59 5.54
C TYR A 41 -0.43 -6.45 6.81
N GLU A 42 0.51 -7.38 7.03
CA GLU A 42 1.43 -7.37 8.18
C GLU A 42 2.23 -6.06 8.24
N ARG A 43 2.73 -5.58 7.08
CA ARG A 43 3.47 -4.32 7.01
C ARG A 43 2.62 -3.10 7.40
N ILE A 44 1.36 -3.05 6.97
CA ILE A 44 0.45 -1.94 7.30
C ILE A 44 0.04 -2.00 8.78
N LEU A 45 -0.06 -3.19 9.37
CA LEU A 45 -0.26 -3.31 10.82
C LEU A 45 0.93 -2.75 11.61
N ASP A 46 2.16 -3.01 11.16
CA ASP A 46 3.35 -2.49 11.84
C ASP A 46 3.55 -0.99 11.59
N TYR A 47 3.18 -0.50 10.40
CA TYR A 47 3.38 0.87 9.95
C TYR A 47 2.19 1.37 9.14
N PRO A 48 1.09 1.81 9.77
CA PRO A 48 -0.12 2.19 9.04
C PRO A 48 0.09 3.27 7.99
N GLU A 49 1.02 4.20 8.20
CA GLU A 49 1.35 5.24 7.22
C GLU A 49 1.90 4.71 5.89
N CYS A 50 2.40 3.47 5.84
CA CYS A 50 2.99 2.94 4.61
C CYS A 50 1.94 2.69 3.52
N TYR A 51 0.64 2.72 3.84
CA TYR A 51 -0.43 2.65 2.84
C TYR A 51 -0.28 3.75 1.77
N ALA A 52 0.18 4.94 2.18
CA ALA A 52 0.33 6.09 1.31
C ALA A 52 1.40 5.88 0.22
N GLU A 53 2.36 4.97 0.47
CA GLU A 53 3.39 4.63 -0.50
C GLU A 53 2.85 3.85 -1.72
N PHE A 54 1.67 3.24 -1.60
CA PHE A 54 0.98 2.64 -2.75
C PHE A 54 0.27 3.69 -3.62
N GLY A 55 0.12 4.93 -3.14
CA GLY A 55 -0.40 6.07 -3.89
C GLY A 55 -1.68 5.75 -4.65
N VAL A 56 -1.65 5.98 -5.96
CA VAL A 56 -2.77 5.75 -6.88
C VAL A 56 -3.25 4.29 -6.93
N TYR A 57 -2.41 3.33 -6.55
CA TYR A 57 -2.77 1.91 -6.49
C TYR A 57 -3.48 1.53 -5.19
N TRP A 58 -3.51 2.41 -4.18
CA TRP A 58 -3.98 2.05 -2.83
C TRP A 58 -5.37 1.41 -2.84
N PHE A 59 -6.35 1.97 -3.54
CA PHE A 59 -7.71 1.42 -3.54
C PHE A 59 -7.81 0.08 -4.29
N ALA A 60 -7.00 -0.14 -5.33
CA ALA A 60 -6.87 -1.45 -5.97
C ALA A 60 -6.22 -2.48 -5.04
N VAL A 61 -5.20 -2.09 -4.28
CA VAL A 61 -4.56 -2.94 -3.26
C VAL A 61 -5.54 -3.25 -2.14
N LYS A 62 -6.25 -2.25 -1.59
CA LYS A 62 -7.24 -2.41 -0.52
C LYS A 62 -8.33 -3.40 -0.90
N ASP A 63 -8.79 -3.37 -2.15
CA ASP A 63 -9.77 -4.30 -2.69
C ASP A 63 -9.22 -5.74 -2.84
N VAL A 64 -7.97 -5.91 -3.28
CA VAL A 64 -7.29 -7.22 -3.23
C VAL A 64 -7.22 -7.72 -1.78
N LEU A 65 -6.70 -6.90 -0.87
CA LEU A 65 -6.58 -7.26 0.55
C LEU A 65 -7.92 -7.73 1.14
N ARG A 66 -9.01 -7.01 0.83
CA ARG A 66 -10.36 -7.38 1.27
C ARG A 66 -10.81 -8.74 0.75
N ARG A 67 -10.55 -9.07 -0.53
CA ARG A 67 -10.84 -10.41 -1.10
C ARG A 67 -10.06 -11.54 -0.42
N HIS A 68 -8.87 -11.23 0.10
CA HIS A 68 -8.02 -12.16 0.84
C HIS A 68 -8.29 -12.16 2.36
N GLY A 69 -9.36 -11.48 2.81
CA GLY A 69 -9.80 -11.48 4.21
C GLY A 69 -9.15 -10.42 5.10
N TYR A 70 -8.45 -9.45 4.53
CA TYR A 70 -7.78 -8.37 5.26
C TYR A 70 -8.53 -7.04 5.05
N ASP A 71 -9.16 -6.54 6.11
CA ASP A 71 -10.01 -5.34 6.02
C ASP A 71 -9.38 -4.09 6.63
N PHE A 72 -9.39 -3.01 5.84
CA PHE A 72 -8.88 -1.69 6.19
C PHE A 72 -9.96 -0.59 6.14
N GLY A 73 -11.24 -0.98 6.24
CA GLY A 73 -12.38 -0.07 6.30
C GLY A 73 -13.10 0.08 4.96
N ASP A 74 -14.19 0.85 4.96
CA ASP A 74 -15.16 0.89 3.87
C ASP A 74 -14.88 1.98 2.84
N VAL A 75 -14.01 2.95 3.14
CA VAL A 75 -13.71 4.02 2.18
C VAL A 75 -13.06 3.42 0.94
N ASP A 76 -13.63 3.74 -0.23
CA ASP A 76 -13.19 3.32 -1.55
C ASP A 76 -13.26 4.48 -2.54
N ASP A 77 -12.30 4.52 -3.47
CA ASP A 77 -12.34 5.35 -4.67
C ASP A 77 -12.42 4.41 -5.87
N ALA A 78 -13.66 4.14 -6.30
CA ALA A 78 -13.94 3.16 -7.34
C ALA A 78 -13.29 3.52 -8.69
N GLU A 79 -13.14 4.82 -9.00
CA GLU A 79 -12.48 5.24 -10.23
C GLU A 79 -11.00 4.84 -10.21
N MET A 80 -10.31 5.16 -9.12
CA MET A 80 -8.89 4.83 -8.97
C MET A 80 -8.68 3.32 -8.86
N ARG A 81 -9.56 2.62 -8.14
CA ARG A 81 -9.56 1.17 -8.04
C ARG A 81 -9.65 0.51 -9.42
N GLU A 82 -10.60 0.90 -10.25
CA GLU A 82 -10.75 0.35 -11.61
C GLU A 82 -9.66 0.83 -12.57
N ALA A 83 -9.11 2.04 -12.38
CA ALA A 83 -8.02 2.54 -13.20
C ALA A 83 -6.69 1.81 -12.95
N TYR A 84 -6.41 1.38 -11.71
CA TYR A 84 -5.11 0.84 -11.31
C TYR A 84 -5.14 -0.66 -10.95
N ARG A 85 -6.29 -1.33 -11.07
CA ARG A 85 -6.36 -2.80 -10.97
C ARG A 85 -5.66 -3.48 -12.15
N GLY A 86 -5.03 -4.60 -11.85
CA GLY A 86 -4.55 -5.54 -12.86
C GLY A 86 -5.58 -6.59 -13.24
N LYS A 87 -5.25 -7.40 -14.26
CA LYS A 87 -6.11 -8.51 -14.70
C LYS A 87 -6.29 -9.61 -13.66
N THR A 88 -5.33 -9.73 -12.73
CA THR A 88 -5.45 -10.57 -11.52
C THR A 88 -4.97 -9.81 -10.28
N ASP A 89 -5.24 -10.37 -9.10
CA ASP A 89 -4.72 -9.85 -7.83
C ASP A 89 -3.19 -9.73 -7.86
N GLY A 90 -2.49 -10.76 -8.33
CA GLY A 90 -1.02 -10.74 -8.46
C GLY A 90 -0.51 -9.59 -9.33
N HIS A 91 -1.19 -9.29 -10.44
CA HIS A 91 -0.84 -8.15 -11.29
C HIS A 91 -0.94 -6.84 -10.49
N THR A 92 -2.08 -6.62 -9.82
CA THR A 92 -2.31 -5.44 -8.99
C THR A 92 -1.23 -5.26 -7.92
N LEU A 93 -0.90 -6.34 -7.20
CA LEU A 93 0.10 -6.31 -6.14
C LEU A 93 1.51 -6.00 -6.66
N ILE A 94 1.89 -6.56 -7.81
CA ILE A 94 3.19 -6.31 -8.43
C ILE A 94 3.31 -4.86 -8.91
N ALA A 95 2.28 -4.34 -9.59
CA ALA A 95 2.28 -2.95 -10.03
C ALA A 95 2.32 -1.98 -8.84
N ALA A 96 1.61 -2.29 -7.75
CA ALA A 96 1.64 -1.48 -6.55
C ALA A 96 3.02 -1.49 -5.85
N GLU A 97 3.72 -2.63 -5.81
CA GLU A 97 5.08 -2.70 -5.25
C GLU A 97 6.10 -1.99 -6.14
N GLU A 98 5.99 -2.07 -7.48
CA GLU A 98 6.82 -1.28 -8.40
C GLU A 98 6.57 0.22 -8.24
N PHE A 99 5.30 0.62 -8.15
CA PHE A 99 4.94 2.00 -7.85
C PHE A 99 5.57 2.46 -6.55
N LYS A 100 5.47 1.66 -5.49
CA LYS A 100 6.07 1.98 -4.19
C LYS A 100 7.59 2.10 -4.26
N LYS A 101 8.28 1.27 -5.05
CA LYS A 101 9.73 1.38 -5.30
C LYS A 101 10.07 2.70 -6.01
N MET A 102 9.31 3.06 -7.04
CA MET A 102 9.44 4.35 -7.74
C MET A 102 9.16 5.50 -6.77
N TYR A 103 8.07 5.42 -6.02
CA TYR A 103 7.61 6.45 -5.10
C TYR A 103 8.67 6.78 -4.05
N ARG A 104 9.26 5.76 -3.41
CA ARG A 104 10.32 5.94 -2.40
C ARG A 104 11.61 6.56 -2.96
N LYS A 105 11.87 6.43 -4.26
CA LYS A 105 13.03 7.05 -4.92
C LYS A 105 12.76 8.50 -5.30
N THR A 106 11.51 8.83 -5.61
CA THR A 106 11.13 10.10 -6.25
C THR A 106 10.51 11.11 -5.28
N TYR A 107 9.72 10.64 -4.31
CA TYR A 107 8.94 11.48 -3.42
C TYR A 107 9.45 11.42 -1.98
N TYR A 108 9.35 12.54 -1.28
CA TYR A 108 9.48 12.55 0.18
C TYR A 108 8.37 11.69 0.79
N ALA A 109 8.70 10.89 1.80
CA ALA A 109 7.75 10.01 2.48
C ALA A 109 6.51 10.82 2.93
N SER A 110 5.32 10.29 2.63
CA SER A 110 3.99 10.86 2.97
C SER A 110 3.33 11.81 1.94
N THR A 111 3.85 11.96 0.73
CA THR A 111 3.11 12.61 -0.37
C THR A 111 1.81 11.87 -0.70
N THR A 112 0.68 12.54 -0.58
CA THR A 112 -0.65 12.00 -0.94
C THR A 112 -1.25 12.66 -2.18
N HIS A 113 -0.54 13.60 -2.82
CA HIS A 113 -1.01 14.35 -3.98
C HIS A 113 -0.31 13.82 -5.23
N PHE A 114 -1.07 13.53 -6.28
CA PHE A 114 -0.61 12.87 -7.49
C PHE A 114 -1.22 13.52 -8.72
N THR A 115 -0.38 13.86 -9.69
CA THR A 115 -0.80 14.33 -11.01
C THR A 115 -1.04 13.12 -11.92
N LEU A 116 -2.30 12.83 -12.26
CA LEU A 116 -2.71 11.58 -12.91
C LEU A 116 -2.49 11.56 -14.43
N GLU A 117 -2.40 12.72 -15.07
CA GLU A 117 -2.26 12.86 -16.52
C GLU A 117 -0.94 13.53 -16.91
N ASP A 118 -0.34 13.10 -18.03
CA ASP A 118 0.95 13.61 -18.50
C ASP A 118 0.89 15.10 -18.86
N ASP A 119 -0.32 15.63 -19.11
CA ASP A 119 -0.56 17.05 -19.39
C ASP A 119 -0.58 17.92 -18.12
N GLY A 120 -0.52 17.29 -16.94
CA GLY A 120 -0.48 17.97 -15.65
C GLY A 120 -1.84 18.47 -15.15
N MET A 121 -2.94 18.20 -15.85
CA MET A 121 -4.21 18.90 -15.61
C MET A 121 -5.08 18.22 -14.55
N ARG A 122 -4.84 16.94 -14.28
CA ARG A 122 -5.64 16.16 -13.34
C ARG A 122 -4.86 15.84 -12.07
N GLU A 123 -5.11 16.65 -11.04
CA GLU A 123 -4.64 16.39 -9.68
C GLU A 123 -5.60 15.43 -8.95
N TRP A 124 -5.02 14.50 -8.19
CA TRP A 124 -5.76 13.59 -7.32
C TRP A 124 -5.08 13.47 -5.97
N VAL A 125 -5.89 13.35 -4.92
CA VAL A 125 -5.40 13.22 -3.55
C VAL A 125 -5.85 11.88 -2.99
N LEU A 126 -4.89 11.09 -2.52
CA LEU A 126 -5.15 9.90 -1.74
C LEU A 126 -5.77 10.29 -0.41
N ASN A 127 -7.08 10.06 -0.28
CA ASN A 127 -7.85 10.34 0.90
C ASN A 127 -8.53 9.07 1.41
N ASP A 128 -7.92 8.42 2.40
CA ASP A 128 -8.51 7.29 3.13
C ASP A 128 -8.58 7.63 4.63
N PRO A 129 -9.73 8.17 5.10
CA PRO A 129 -9.96 8.49 6.50
C PRO A 129 -9.82 7.31 7.46
N ASP A 130 -10.13 6.07 7.02
CA ASP A 130 -10.02 4.88 7.88
C ASP A 130 -8.55 4.62 8.23
N MET A 131 -7.67 4.76 7.24
CA MET A 131 -6.22 4.65 7.43
C MET A 131 -5.65 5.83 8.22
N ALA A 132 -6.12 7.05 7.95
CA ALA A 132 -5.71 8.23 8.68
C ALA A 132 -6.08 8.12 10.18
N ALA A 133 -7.25 7.59 10.50
CA ALA A 133 -7.70 7.38 11.88
C ALA A 133 -6.85 6.33 12.61
N ARG A 134 -6.50 5.21 11.94
CA ARG A 134 -5.64 4.16 12.51
C ARG A 134 -4.27 4.71 12.95
N LYS A 135 -3.64 5.51 12.09
CA LYS A 135 -2.37 6.20 12.40
C LYS A 135 -2.46 7.06 13.67
N ILE A 136 -3.60 7.72 13.90
CA ILE A 136 -3.82 8.56 15.09
C ILE A 136 -3.95 7.72 16.36
N ILE A 137 -4.63 6.57 16.29
CA ILE A 137 -4.85 5.70 17.45
C ILE A 137 -3.53 5.13 17.96
N GLU A 138 -2.69 4.59 17.08
CA GLU A 138 -1.41 4.00 17.47
C GLU A 138 -0.44 5.03 18.03
N ARG A 139 -0.35 6.22 17.41
CA ARG A 139 0.46 7.33 17.94
C ARG A 139 0.06 7.69 19.37
N LYS A 140 -1.25 7.78 19.64
CA LYS A 140 -1.78 8.08 20.98
C LYS A 140 -1.45 6.97 21.99
N GLN A 141 -1.48 5.69 21.57
CA GLN A 141 -1.11 4.57 22.43
C GLN A 141 0.38 4.61 22.80
N VAL A 142 1.26 4.81 21.82
CA VAL A 142 2.71 4.94 22.05
C VAL A 142 3.03 6.12 22.97
N GLU A 143 2.40 7.29 22.77
CA GLU A 143 2.59 8.46 23.64
C GLU A 143 2.11 8.19 25.07
N ARG A 144 0.95 7.52 25.22
CA ARG A 144 0.42 7.13 26.53
C ARG A 144 1.35 6.18 27.27
N GLU A 145 1.91 5.18 26.59
CA GLU A 145 2.87 4.25 27.20
C GLU A 145 4.17 4.92 27.61
N LYS A 146 4.69 5.83 26.76
CA LYS A 146 5.86 6.66 27.11
C LYS A 146 5.61 7.48 28.38
N LEU A 147 4.44 8.11 28.50
CA LEU A 147 4.04 8.87 29.69
C LEU A 147 3.92 7.97 30.93
N LEU A 148 3.30 6.80 30.80
CA LEU A 148 3.17 5.83 31.91
C LEU A 148 4.53 5.31 32.38
N ASN A 149 5.45 5.03 31.46
CA ASN A 149 6.82 4.60 31.79
C ASN A 149 7.63 5.73 32.45
N ALA A 150 7.48 6.98 31.98
CA ALA A 150 8.10 8.14 32.61
C ALA A 150 7.58 8.39 34.03
N LEU A 151 6.28 8.20 34.28
CA LEU A 151 5.66 8.31 35.61
C LEU A 151 6.11 7.18 36.55
N ARG A 152 6.24 5.95 36.04
CA ARG A 152 6.81 4.82 36.81
C ARG A 152 8.25 5.11 37.22
N ASN A 153 9.10 5.58 36.31
CA ASN A 153 10.51 5.85 36.59
C ASN A 153 10.73 7.03 37.56
N LYS A 154 9.79 7.98 37.63
CA LYS A 154 9.83 9.08 38.61
C LYS A 154 9.41 8.67 40.04
N ARG A 155 8.68 7.57 40.21
CA ARG A 155 8.25 7.07 41.54
C ARG A 155 9.29 6.17 42.23
N VAL A 156 10.38 5.83 41.55
CA VAL A 156 11.46 4.94 42.04
C VAL A 156 12.72 5.74 42.43
N ARG A 157 12.64 7.08 42.50
CA ARG A 157 13.71 7.96 42.99
C ARG A 157 13.27 8.70 44.25
#